data_AF-A0A1A8BT53-F1
#
_entry.id   AF-A0A1A8BT53-F1
#
_cell.length_a   1.000
_cell.length_b   1.000
_cell.length_c   1.000
_cell.angle_alpha   90.00
_cell.angle_beta   90.00
_cell.angle_gamma   90.00
#
_symmetry.space_group_name_H-M   'P 1'
#
loop_
_entity.id
_entity.type
_entity.pdbx_description
1 polymer ?
#
loop_
_entity_poly.entity_id
_entity_poly.type
_entity_poly.pdbx_seq_one_letter_code
_entity_poly.pdbx_strand_id
1 'polypeptide(L)'
;EGLLKACKKKMVFYEKFIKHRTSENEDNYKKYKNKLSTAIRIRKKQYYDEILDKNRNDTRRTWKILNNIIQKRMTTLEWPNYFLNSSNHKVNDLINIVEEFNKFFVSVGPSLANEIAVPPDADTFNNLINSNINSMFLHEISETDVVNTVRKFKNKKSTDINEIDM
;
A
#
# COMPACT_ATOMS: atom_id res chain seq x y z
N GLU A 1 23.03 -20.44 -20.26
CA GLU A 1 24.23 -20.06 -21.07
C GLU A 1 24.02 -18.93 -22.10
N GLY A 2 22.88 -18.84 -22.80
CA GLY A 2 22.69 -17.88 -23.89
C GLY A 2 22.84 -16.39 -23.52
N LEU A 3 22.26 -15.95 -22.39
CA LEU A 3 22.34 -14.55 -21.94
C LEU A 3 23.77 -14.12 -21.55
N LEU A 4 24.54 -15.00 -20.92
CA LEU A 4 25.94 -14.75 -20.57
C LEU A 4 26.80 -14.53 -21.83
N LYS A 5 26.64 -15.40 -22.83
CA LYS A 5 27.29 -15.23 -24.15
C LYS A 5 26.86 -13.90 -24.79
N ALA A 6 25.59 -13.55 -24.69
CA ALA A 6 25.08 -12.30 -25.23
C ALA A 6 25.64 -11.05 -24.53
N CYS A 7 25.83 -11.09 -23.20
CA CYS A 7 26.49 -10.03 -22.43
C CYS A 7 27.96 -9.85 -22.84
N LYS A 8 28.72 -10.95 -23.00
CA LYS A 8 30.11 -10.89 -23.50
C LYS A 8 30.17 -10.24 -24.89
N LYS A 9 29.27 -10.62 -25.78
CA LYS A 9 29.18 -10.03 -27.13
C LYS A 9 28.82 -8.54 -27.11
N LYS A 10 28.00 -8.08 -26.16
CA LYS A 10 27.75 -6.64 -25.94
C LYS A 10 29.04 -5.90 -25.56
N MET A 11 29.87 -6.49 -24.69
CA MET A 11 31.15 -5.89 -24.30
C MET A 11 32.10 -5.77 -25.50
N VAL A 12 32.17 -6.80 -26.34
CA VAL A 12 32.97 -6.75 -27.59
C VAL A 12 32.52 -5.60 -28.51
N PHE A 13 31.22 -5.43 -28.73
CA PHE A 13 30.71 -4.30 -29.54
C PHE A 13 30.98 -2.95 -28.89
N TYR A 14 30.90 -2.86 -27.56
CA TYR A 14 31.22 -1.65 -26.83
C TYR A 14 32.71 -1.29 -26.96
N GLU A 15 33.61 -2.25 -26.79
CA GLU A 15 35.05 -2.05 -26.99
C GLU A 15 35.37 -1.60 -28.42
N LYS A 16 34.73 -2.21 -29.43
CA LYS A 16 34.87 -1.81 -30.83
C LYS A 16 34.42 -0.37 -31.07
N PHE A 17 33.29 0.03 -30.51
CA PHE A 17 32.78 1.41 -30.58
C PHE A 17 33.72 2.42 -29.90
N ILE A 18 34.26 2.08 -28.73
CA ILE A 18 35.20 2.97 -28.01
C ILE A 18 36.53 3.11 -28.76
N LYS A 19 37.05 2.01 -29.32
CA LYS A 19 38.31 2.00 -30.10
C LYS A 19 38.16 2.69 -31.45
N HIS A 20 37.02 2.52 -32.10
CA HIS A 20 36.74 3.06 -33.43
C HIS A 20 35.35 3.71 -33.44
N ARG A 21 35.31 5.01 -33.15
CA ARG A 21 34.10 5.84 -33.01
C ARG A 21 33.47 6.19 -34.36
N THR A 22 33.20 5.19 -35.18
CA THR A 22 32.43 5.34 -36.41
C THR A 22 30.93 5.25 -36.11
N SER A 23 30.12 5.94 -36.90
CA SER A 23 28.65 5.90 -36.76
C SER A 23 28.10 4.47 -36.89
N GLU A 24 28.69 3.64 -37.75
CA GLU A 24 28.30 2.24 -37.91
C GLU A 24 28.53 1.40 -36.65
N ASN A 25 29.69 1.56 -35.98
CA ASN A 25 30.00 0.83 -34.74
C ASN A 25 29.09 1.25 -33.59
N GLU A 26 28.74 2.54 -33.53
CA GLU A 26 27.78 3.06 -32.54
C GLU A 26 26.39 2.45 -32.73
N ASP A 27 25.90 2.43 -33.97
CA ASP A 27 24.59 1.87 -34.31
C ASP A 27 24.52 0.38 -34.03
N ASN A 28 25.58 -0.37 -34.38
CA ASN A 28 25.68 -1.79 -34.10
C ASN A 28 25.66 -2.07 -32.59
N TYR A 29 26.41 -1.28 -31.80
CA TYR A 29 26.38 -1.37 -30.35
C TYR A 29 24.99 -1.06 -29.78
N LYS A 30 24.36 0.06 -30.18
CA LYS A 30 23.02 0.46 -29.71
C LYS A 30 21.96 -0.58 -30.05
N LYS A 31 21.93 -1.06 -31.29
CA LYS A 31 21.01 -2.13 -31.76
C LYS A 31 21.18 -3.38 -30.92
N TYR A 32 22.41 -3.82 -30.71
CA TYR A 32 22.69 -5.03 -29.93
C TYR A 32 22.36 -4.85 -28.43
N LYS A 33 22.70 -3.71 -27.84
CA LYS A 33 22.36 -3.35 -26.46
C LYS A 33 20.85 -3.40 -26.25
N ASN A 34 20.06 -2.82 -27.16
CA ASN A 34 18.60 -2.81 -27.05
C ASN A 34 18.02 -4.22 -27.16
N LYS A 35 18.49 -5.02 -28.13
CA LYS A 35 18.10 -6.44 -28.26
C LYS A 35 18.41 -7.23 -26.98
N LEU A 36 19.60 -7.04 -26.41
CA LEU A 36 19.99 -7.69 -25.16
C LEU A 36 19.12 -7.25 -23.98
N SER A 37 18.84 -5.96 -23.84
CA SER A 37 17.94 -5.44 -22.80
C SER A 37 16.55 -6.05 -22.88
N THR A 38 15.99 -6.17 -24.10
CA THR A 38 14.72 -6.85 -24.33
C THR A 38 14.78 -8.33 -23.94
N ALA A 39 15.83 -9.05 -24.36
CA ALA A 39 16.01 -10.45 -24.00
C ALA A 39 16.12 -10.66 -22.48
N ILE A 40 16.85 -9.78 -21.78
CA ILE A 40 16.96 -9.80 -20.31
C ILE A 40 15.58 -9.57 -19.68
N ARG A 41 14.81 -8.59 -20.17
CA ARG A 41 13.46 -8.29 -19.64
C ARG A 41 12.52 -9.48 -19.79
N ILE A 42 12.50 -10.12 -20.96
CA ILE A 42 11.69 -11.31 -21.24
C ILE A 42 12.08 -12.46 -20.30
N ARG A 43 13.38 -12.75 -20.19
CA ARG A 43 13.87 -13.84 -19.33
C ARG A 43 13.62 -13.60 -17.85
N LYS A 44 13.74 -12.35 -17.38
CA LYS A 44 13.38 -11.97 -16.01
C LYS A 44 11.90 -12.21 -15.74
N LYS A 45 11.03 -11.81 -16.67
CA LYS A 45 9.58 -12.04 -16.56
C LYS A 45 9.30 -13.54 -16.44
N GLN A 46 9.78 -14.34 -17.39
CA GLN A 46 9.59 -15.80 -17.41
C GLN A 46 10.06 -16.47 -16.11
N TYR A 47 11.23 -16.08 -15.59
CA TYR A 47 11.75 -16.60 -14.33
C TYR A 47 10.80 -16.35 -13.15
N TYR A 48 10.24 -15.14 -13.03
CA TYR A 48 9.31 -14.82 -11.95
C TYR A 48 7.95 -15.47 -12.15
N ASP A 49 7.46 -15.57 -13.39
CA ASP A 49 6.23 -16.31 -13.71
C ASP A 49 6.37 -17.78 -13.25
N GLU A 50 7.47 -18.45 -13.61
CA GLU A 50 7.74 -19.85 -13.21
C GLU A 50 7.84 -20.03 -11.68
N ILE A 51 8.44 -19.08 -10.97
CA ILE A 51 8.59 -19.16 -9.52
C ILE A 51 7.26 -18.89 -8.81
N LEU A 52 6.46 -17.94 -9.29
CA LEU A 52 5.14 -17.68 -8.74
C LEU A 52 4.21 -18.87 -8.95
N ASP A 53 4.22 -19.48 -10.14
CA ASP A 53 3.44 -20.69 -10.44
C ASP A 53 3.81 -21.86 -9.54
N LYS A 54 5.11 -22.06 -9.26
CA LYS A 54 5.59 -23.10 -8.32
C LYS A 54 5.14 -22.86 -6.89
N ASN A 55 4.88 -21.61 -6.49
CA ASN A 55 4.51 -21.24 -5.12
C ASN A 55 3.03 -20.84 -4.99
N ARG A 56 2.19 -21.12 -6.00
CA ARG A 56 0.77 -20.69 -6.04
C ARG A 56 -0.07 -21.10 -4.82
N ASN A 57 0.28 -22.22 -4.18
CA ASN A 57 -0.42 -22.74 -3.00
C ASN A 57 0.18 -22.27 -1.67
N ASP A 58 1.33 -21.58 -1.70
CA ASP A 58 2.00 -21.03 -0.52
C ASP A 58 1.95 -19.50 -0.58
N THR A 59 0.89 -18.94 0.01
CA THR A 59 0.64 -17.50 0.06
C THR A 59 1.78 -16.76 0.75
N ARG A 60 2.38 -17.34 1.80
CA ARG A 60 3.48 -16.71 2.54
C ARG A 60 4.73 -16.57 1.67
N ARG A 61 5.06 -17.62 0.92
CA ARG A 61 6.22 -17.63 0.02
C ARG A 61 6.00 -16.75 -1.20
N THR A 62 4.79 -16.76 -1.76
CA THR A 62 4.37 -15.84 -2.83
C THR A 62 4.53 -14.39 -2.41
N TRP A 63 4.07 -14.01 -1.22
CA TRP A 63 4.27 -12.65 -0.69
C TRP A 63 5.74 -12.30 -0.47
N LYS A 64 6.58 -13.24 -0.01
CA LYS A 64 8.04 -13.00 0.07
C LYS A 64 8.65 -12.71 -1.31
N ILE A 65 8.27 -13.47 -2.33
CA ILE A 65 8.75 -13.28 -3.71
C ILE A 65 8.30 -11.91 -4.23
N LEU A 66 7.02 -11.58 -4.07
CA LEU A 66 6.46 -10.28 -4.46
C LEU A 66 7.15 -9.12 -3.74
N ASN A 67 7.35 -9.20 -2.43
CA ASN A 67 8.03 -8.17 -1.66
C ASN A 67 9.46 -7.95 -2.15
N ASN A 68 10.20 -9.00 -2.51
CA ASN A 68 11.53 -8.86 -3.10
C ASN A 68 11.53 -8.17 -4.47
N ILE A 69 10.43 -8.27 -5.24
CA ILE A 69 10.28 -7.60 -6.55
C ILE A 69 9.85 -6.14 -6.35
N ILE A 70 8.89 -5.91 -5.45
CA ILE A 70 8.21 -4.63 -5.23
C ILE A 70 9.02 -3.70 -4.35
N GLN A 71 9.71 -4.21 -3.32
CA GLN A 71 10.68 -3.43 -2.54
C GLN A 71 11.91 -3.14 -3.40
N LYS A 72 11.77 -2.18 -4.32
CA LYS A 72 12.85 -1.25 -4.59
C LYS A 72 13.32 -0.76 -3.23
N ARG A 73 14.63 -0.94 -2.98
CA ARG A 73 15.35 -0.38 -1.83
C ARG A 73 14.63 0.88 -1.39
N MET A 74 13.95 0.83 -0.25
CA MET A 74 13.54 2.06 0.39
C MET A 74 14.87 2.77 0.65
N THR A 75 15.26 3.68 -0.26
CA THR A 75 16.06 4.82 0.14
C THR A 75 15.35 5.30 1.38
N THR A 76 16.03 5.24 2.52
CA THR A 76 15.55 5.75 3.79
C THR A 76 14.87 7.06 3.48
N LEU A 77 13.53 7.04 3.42
CA LEU A 77 12.76 8.22 3.13
C LEU A 77 12.96 9.02 4.39
N GLU A 78 13.86 10.00 4.32
CA GLU A 78 14.02 10.96 5.39
C GLU A 78 12.67 11.65 5.51
N TRP A 79 12.00 11.34 6.61
CA TRP A 79 10.73 11.97 6.91
C TRP A 79 10.98 13.48 7.02
N PRO A 80 10.07 14.32 6.52
CA PRO A 80 10.21 15.76 6.69
C PRO A 80 10.27 16.09 8.19
N ASN A 81 11.35 16.75 8.62
CA ASN A 81 11.47 17.30 9.98
C ASN A 81 10.77 18.66 10.10
N TYR A 82 9.77 18.92 9.26
CA TYR A 82 9.05 20.19 9.21
C TYR A 82 7.57 19.99 8.89
N PHE A 83 6.75 20.91 9.37
CA PHE A 83 5.32 21.00 9.07
C PHE A 83 5.04 22.24 8.21
N LEU A 84 4.07 22.17 7.31
CA LEU A 84 3.59 23.33 6.56
C LEU A 84 2.29 23.81 7.19
N ASN A 85 2.29 25.03 7.73
CA ASN A 85 1.09 25.61 8.30
C ASN A 85 0.08 26.02 7.20
N SER A 86 -1.11 26.46 7.60
CA SER A 86 -2.17 26.90 6.67
C SER A 86 -1.76 28.04 5.72
N SER A 87 -0.73 28.81 6.09
CA SER A 87 -0.15 29.89 5.27
C SER A 87 1.05 29.43 4.44
N ASN A 88 1.29 28.11 4.34
CA ASN A 88 2.36 27.47 3.61
C ASN A 88 3.79 27.83 4.10
N HIS A 89 3.92 28.26 5.35
CA HIS A 89 5.21 28.47 6.01
C HIS A 89 5.71 27.19 6.67
N LYS A 90 7.03 26.96 6.55
CA LYS A 90 7.71 25.82 7.18
C LYS A 90 7.93 26.08 8.67
N VAL A 91 7.40 25.18 9.49
CA VAL A 91 7.60 25.12 10.93
C VAL A 91 8.52 23.95 11.22
N ASN A 92 9.67 24.21 11.85
CA ASN A 92 10.70 23.20 12.11
C ASN A 92 10.83 22.88 13.61
N ASP A 93 10.25 23.71 14.48
CA ASP A 93 10.31 23.51 15.92
C ASP A 93 9.21 22.54 16.38
N LEU A 94 9.57 21.56 17.21
CA LEU A 94 8.70 20.44 17.57
C LEU A 94 7.41 20.91 18.27
N ILE A 95 7.51 21.88 19.18
CA ILE A 95 6.36 22.40 19.92
C ILE A 95 5.38 23.05 18.95
N ASN A 96 5.90 23.95 18.10
CA ASN A 96 5.10 24.62 17.09
C ASN A 96 4.51 23.65 16.04
N ILE A 97 5.23 22.59 15.68
CA ILE A 97 4.72 21.52 14.81
C ILE A 97 3.51 20.84 15.46
N VAL A 98 3.59 20.47 16.74
CA VAL A 98 2.49 19.80 17.44
C VAL A 98 1.28 20.72 17.55
N GLU A 99 1.48 22.00 17.84
CA GLU A 99 0.40 22.98 17.91
C GLU A 99 -0.30 23.17 16.57
N GLU A 100 0.45 23.38 15.48
CA GLU A 100 -0.11 23.53 14.14
C GLU A 100 -0.77 22.25 13.63
N PHE A 101 -0.22 21.08 13.97
CA PHE A 101 -0.82 19.78 13.64
C PHE A 101 -2.16 19.62 14.36
N ASN A 102 -2.21 19.87 15.66
CA ASN A 102 -3.45 19.83 16.44
C ASN A 102 -4.49 20.82 15.89
N LYS A 103 -4.06 22.05 15.62
CA LYS A 103 -4.91 23.09 15.05
C LYS A 103 -5.52 22.63 13.73
N PHE A 104 -4.71 22.09 12.81
CA PHE A 104 -5.19 21.59 11.52
C PHE A 104 -6.28 20.52 11.68
N PHE A 105 -6.04 19.46 12.46
CA PHE A 105 -7.01 18.37 12.58
C PHE A 105 -8.25 18.72 13.39
N VAL A 106 -8.15 19.62 14.37
CA VAL A 106 -9.30 20.09 15.16
C VAL A 106 -10.13 21.09 14.38
N SER A 107 -9.50 22.00 13.61
CA SER A 107 -10.22 23.06 12.91
C SER A 107 -10.89 22.60 11.61
N VAL A 108 -10.40 21.53 10.97
CA VAL A 108 -10.96 21.03 9.69
C VAL A 108 -12.45 20.76 9.77
N GLY A 109 -12.95 20.18 10.87
CA GLY A 109 -14.37 19.88 11.04
C GLY A 109 -15.24 21.15 11.01
N PRO A 110 -15.06 22.09 11.96
CA PRO A 110 -15.79 23.35 11.98
C PRO A 110 -15.60 24.20 10.72
N SER A 111 -14.39 24.26 10.15
CA SER A 111 -14.11 25.02 8.93
C SER A 111 -14.93 24.50 7.75
N LEU A 112 -14.94 23.17 7.53
CA LEU A 112 -15.74 22.56 6.47
C LEU A 112 -17.24 22.69 6.74
N ALA A 113 -17.68 22.53 7.99
CA ALA A 113 -19.09 22.68 8.34
C ALA A 113 -19.62 24.09 8.05
N ASN A 114 -18.79 25.12 8.28
CA ASN A 114 -19.14 26.52 7.97
C ASN A 114 -19.18 26.81 6.45
N GLU A 115 -18.43 26.06 5.63
CA GLU A 115 -18.45 26.18 4.17
C GLU A 115 -19.65 25.47 3.52
N ILE A 116 -20.26 24.51 4.23
CA ILE A 116 -21.47 23.83 3.76
C ILE A 116 -22.64 24.81 3.88
N ALA A 117 -23.23 25.18 2.73
CA ALA A 117 -24.43 25.99 2.70
C ALA A 117 -25.58 25.28 3.44
N VAL A 118 -26.19 25.97 4.40
CA VAL A 118 -27.40 25.47 5.07
C VAL A 118 -28.52 25.43 4.03
N PRO A 119 -29.19 24.28 3.82
CA PRO A 119 -30.33 24.21 2.92
C PRO A 119 -31.39 25.21 3.38
N PRO A 120 -32.06 25.95 2.47
CA PRO A 120 -33.05 26.95 2.83
C PRO A 120 -34.30 26.37 3.53
N ASP A 121 -34.44 25.05 3.62
CA ASP A 121 -35.65 24.40 4.10
C ASP A 121 -35.32 23.19 5.00
N ALA A 122 -35.18 23.47 6.31
CA ALA A 122 -34.87 22.47 7.33
C ALA A 122 -35.94 21.36 7.42
N ASP A 123 -37.17 21.64 6.96
CA ASP A 123 -38.29 20.70 6.93
C ASP A 123 -38.09 19.57 5.89
N THR A 124 -37.24 19.78 4.89
CA THR A 124 -36.94 18.74 3.88
C THR A 124 -36.09 17.61 4.47
N PHE A 125 -35.23 17.90 5.46
CA PHE A 125 -34.28 16.91 6.00
C PHE A 125 -34.98 15.80 6.80
N ASN A 126 -36.07 16.13 7.50
CA ASN A 126 -36.90 15.16 8.21
C ASN A 126 -37.66 14.21 7.26
N ASN A 127 -37.86 14.61 6.00
CA ASN A 127 -38.56 13.84 4.98
C ASN A 127 -37.64 13.10 4.01
N LEU A 128 -36.32 13.32 4.07
CA LEU A 128 -35.33 12.74 3.14
C LEU A 128 -34.82 11.35 3.57
N ILE A 129 -34.92 11.01 4.86
CA ILE A 129 -34.48 9.71 5.37
C ILE A 129 -35.72 8.88 5.70
N ASN A 130 -36.10 7.98 4.79
CA ASN A 130 -37.04 6.92 5.12
C ASN A 130 -36.43 6.07 6.23
N SER A 131 -37.15 5.93 7.35
CA SER A 131 -36.73 5.07 8.45
C SER A 131 -36.41 3.68 7.92
N ASN A 132 -35.18 3.21 8.15
CA ASN A 132 -34.78 1.88 7.71
C ASN A 132 -35.60 0.84 8.47
N ILE A 133 -36.45 0.11 7.75
CA ILE A 133 -37.29 -0.96 8.29
C ILE A 133 -36.42 -2.06 8.93
N ASN A 134 -35.19 -2.23 8.46
CA ASN A 134 -34.20 -3.17 8.97
C ASN A 134 -33.20 -2.47 9.91
N SER A 135 -33.70 -1.72 10.88
CA SER A 135 -32.85 -1.10 11.91
C SER A 135 -32.25 -2.17 12.83
N MET A 136 -30.96 -2.05 13.14
CA MET A 136 -30.31 -2.83 14.19
C MET A 136 -30.58 -2.15 15.54
N PHE A 137 -31.81 -2.25 16.01
CA PHE A 137 -32.18 -1.75 17.33
C PHE A 137 -31.65 -2.70 18.40
N LEU A 138 -30.81 -2.19 19.30
CA LEU A 138 -30.32 -2.92 20.45
C LEU A 138 -31.36 -2.78 21.57
N HIS A 139 -32.04 -3.88 21.90
CA HIS A 139 -32.96 -3.93 23.02
C HIS A 139 -32.19 -4.08 24.33
N GLU A 140 -32.84 -3.71 25.43
CA GLU A 140 -32.31 -3.96 26.77
C GLU A 140 -32.09 -5.45 27.00
N ILE A 141 -30.94 -5.81 27.56
CA ILE A 141 -30.54 -7.21 27.78
C ILE A 141 -31.08 -7.66 29.13
N SER A 142 -31.83 -8.77 29.16
CA SER A 142 -32.26 -9.40 30.42
C SER A 142 -31.24 -10.46 30.88
N GLU A 143 -31.27 -10.77 32.18
CA GLU A 143 -30.47 -11.87 32.75
C GLU A 143 -30.74 -13.21 32.03
N THR A 144 -31.99 -13.43 31.62
CA THR A 144 -32.38 -14.66 30.92
C THR A 144 -31.76 -14.78 29.53
N ASP A 145 -31.55 -13.66 28.82
CA ASP A 145 -30.91 -13.65 27.50
C ASP A 145 -29.44 -14.04 27.59
N VAL A 146 -28.76 -13.57 28.65
CA VAL A 146 -27.37 -13.93 28.94
C VAL A 146 -27.27 -15.44 29.19
N VAL A 147 -28.10 -15.99 30.07
CA VAL A 147 -28.10 -17.44 30.38
C VAL A 147 -28.38 -18.27 29.13
N ASN A 148 -29.37 -17.88 28.33
CA ASN A 148 -29.73 -18.59 27.10
C ASN A 148 -28.62 -18.51 26.04
N THR A 149 -27.86 -17.42 25.99
CA THR A 149 -26.73 -17.27 25.07
C THR A 149 -25.56 -18.15 25.49
N VAL A 150 -25.20 -18.12 26.78
CA VAL A 150 -24.10 -18.95 27.33
C VAL A 150 -24.38 -20.44 27.11
N ARG A 151 -25.62 -20.89 27.30
CA ARG A 151 -26.02 -22.29 27.04
C ARG A 151 -25.85 -22.75 25.58
N LYS A 152 -25.78 -21.83 24.62
CA LYS A 152 -25.57 -22.16 23.20
C LYS A 152 -24.10 -22.28 22.83
N PHE A 153 -23.18 -21.90 23.72
CA PHE A 153 -21.76 -22.03 23.47
C PHE A 153 -21.37 -23.50 23.46
N LYS A 154 -20.50 -23.86 22.51
CA LYS A 154 -19.93 -25.20 22.45
C LYS A 154 -18.80 -25.29 23.46
N ASN A 155 -18.76 -26.37 24.23
CA ASN A 155 -17.64 -26.61 25.13
C ASN A 155 -16.33 -26.65 24.33
N LYS A 156 -15.35 -25.88 24.77
CA LYS A 156 -14.01 -25.84 24.18
C LYS A 156 -12.99 -26.30 25.20
N LYS A 157 -11.90 -26.89 24.72
CA LYS A 157 -10.77 -27.33 25.55
C LYS A 157 -9.75 -26.22 25.82
N SER A 158 -9.97 -25.03 25.28
CA SER A 158 -9.06 -23.89 25.41
C SER A 158 -9.49 -23.02 26.58
N THR A 159 -8.56 -22.74 27.49
CA THR A 159 -8.77 -21.85 28.63
C THR A 159 -8.35 -20.41 28.31
N ASP A 160 -8.92 -19.45 29.04
CA ASP A 160 -8.45 -18.06 29.04
C ASP A 160 -7.18 -17.88 29.90
N ILE A 161 -6.75 -16.62 30.08
CA ILE A 161 -5.56 -16.27 30.89
C ILE A 161 -5.73 -16.58 32.38
N ASN A 162 -6.96 -16.78 32.84
CA ASN A 162 -7.30 -17.15 34.22
C ASN A 162 -7.65 -18.64 34.34
N GLU A 163 -7.33 -19.44 33.33
CA GLU A 163 -7.60 -20.88 33.27
C GLU A 163 -9.10 -21.26 33.25
N ILE A 164 -9.99 -20.33 32.92
CA ILE A 164 -11.43 -20.58 32.80
C ILE A 164 -11.72 -21.14 31.40
N ASP A 165 -12.40 -22.29 31.33
CA ASP A 165 -12.97 -22.83 30.10
C ASP A 165 -14.48 -22.55 30.00
N MET A 166 -15.03 -22.76 28.79
CA MET A 166 -16.47 -22.74 28.49
C MET A 166 -16.90 -24.10 27.99
#